data_AF-A0A7S3W7J3-F1
#
_entry.id   AF-A0A7S3W7J3-F1
#
_cell.length_a   1.000
_cell.length_b   1.000
_cell.length_c   1.000
_cell.angle_alpha   90.00
_cell.angle_beta   90.00
_cell.angle_gamma   90.00
#
_symmetry.space_group_name_H-M   'P 1'
#
loop_
_entity.id
_entity.type
_entity.pdbx_description
1 polymer ?
#
loop_
_entity_poly.entity_id
_entity_poly.type
_entity_poly.pdbx_seq_one_letter_code
_entity_poly.pdbx_strand_id
1 'polypeptide(L)'
;ASHSHTHTMCLPTALGEAASSSADPLIPSESAGCLTMHFEAHPTLGAVLRMEAASAPITDEAIDLLERYSLRACERGEKFGVLWDLRQCQVPGMRQTWRCIRWGTEHKATLDARMETLAVLLGEDDRLLSSVVGFVLKVCLPAVPTLVSNDVAAVRRHFGLDAAEPQREALAT
;
A
#
# COMPACT_ATOMS: atom_id res chain seq x y z
N ALA A 1 -59.96 -45.21 7.40
CA ALA A 1 -60.58 -44.18 6.54
C ALA A 1 -60.23 -42.83 7.13
N SER A 2 -59.62 -41.86 6.46
CA SER A 2 -59.49 -41.57 5.03
C SER A 2 -58.12 -40.96 4.73
N HIS A 3 -57.65 -41.19 3.50
CA HIS A 3 -56.51 -40.53 2.88
C HIS A 3 -56.82 -39.06 2.56
N SER A 4 -55.80 -38.20 2.54
CA SER A 4 -55.48 -37.36 1.36
C SER A 4 -54.12 -36.68 1.52
N HIS A 5 -53.27 -36.90 0.52
CA HIS A 5 -52.01 -36.22 0.27
C HIS A 5 -52.24 -34.78 -0.23
N THR A 6 -51.32 -33.87 0.07
CA THR A 6 -50.92 -32.85 -0.91
C THR A 6 -49.47 -32.43 -0.67
N HIS A 7 -48.67 -32.57 -1.73
CA HIS A 7 -47.28 -32.14 -1.85
C HIS A 7 -47.19 -30.61 -1.91
N THR A 8 -46.16 -30.02 -1.32
CA THR A 8 -45.52 -28.79 -1.85
C THR A 8 -44.03 -28.86 -1.53
N MET A 9 -43.23 -28.94 -2.59
CA MET A 9 -41.78 -28.72 -2.54
C MET A 9 -41.51 -27.22 -2.48
N CYS A 10 -40.55 -26.80 -1.66
CA CYS A 10 -39.65 -25.70 -2.04
C CYS A 10 -38.35 -25.74 -1.23
N LEU A 11 -37.27 -25.49 -1.96
CA LEU A 11 -35.84 -25.63 -1.68
C LEU A 11 -35.30 -24.73 -0.54
N PRO A 12 -34.06 -25.00 -0.06
CA PRO A 12 -33.47 -24.28 1.06
C PRO A 12 -33.20 -22.82 0.70
N THR A 13 -33.67 -21.90 1.55
CA THR A 13 -33.32 -20.48 1.44
C THR A 13 -31.84 -20.33 1.78
N ALA A 14 -31.07 -20.07 0.75
CA ALA A 14 -29.66 -19.74 0.79
C ALA A 14 -29.39 -18.52 1.68
N LEU A 15 -28.26 -18.60 2.37
CA LEU A 15 -27.33 -17.52 2.70
C LEU A 15 -27.82 -16.10 2.38
N GLY A 16 -28.31 -15.44 3.43
CA GLY A 16 -28.23 -14.00 3.56
C GLY A 16 -27.18 -13.65 4.61
N GLU A 17 -25.94 -14.10 4.43
CA GLU A 17 -24.81 -13.32 4.95
C GLU A 17 -24.86 -12.01 4.18
N ALA A 18 -25.61 -11.05 4.73
CA ALA A 18 -25.30 -9.67 4.50
C ALA A 18 -23.84 -9.54 4.91
N ALA A 19 -22.95 -9.58 3.93
CA ALA A 19 -21.61 -9.07 4.08
C ALA A 19 -21.80 -7.63 4.53
N SER A 20 -21.79 -7.44 5.85
CA SER A 20 -21.51 -6.17 6.47
C SER A 20 -20.19 -5.75 5.86
N SER A 21 -20.28 -4.93 4.80
CA SER A 21 -19.19 -4.08 4.37
C SER A 21 -19.01 -3.08 5.50
N SER A 22 -18.42 -3.53 6.60
CA SER A 22 -17.73 -2.64 7.52
C SER A 22 -16.50 -2.20 6.74
N ALA A 23 -16.67 -1.15 5.95
CA ALA A 23 -15.55 -0.34 5.52
C ALA A 23 -14.88 0.14 6.80
N ASP A 24 -13.89 -0.60 7.26
CA ASP A 24 -13.08 -0.22 8.40
C ASP A 24 -12.53 1.17 8.05
N PRO A 25 -12.83 2.22 8.83
CA PRO A 25 -12.43 3.56 8.46
C PRO A 25 -10.91 3.57 8.34
N LEU A 26 -10.42 3.84 7.12
CA LEU A 26 -9.01 3.91 6.82
C LEU A 26 -8.32 4.80 7.87
N ILE A 27 -7.18 4.32 8.40
CA ILE A 27 -6.45 5.00 9.48
C ILE A 27 -6.25 6.48 9.10
N PRO A 28 -6.69 7.44 9.93
CA PRO A 28 -6.63 8.87 9.61
C PRO A 28 -5.21 9.34 9.36
N SER A 29 -5.03 10.17 8.33
CA SER A 29 -3.71 10.71 7.97
C SER A 29 -3.01 11.38 9.14
N GLU A 30 -1.71 11.14 9.25
CA GLU A 30 -0.82 11.77 10.25
C GLU A 30 0.43 12.34 9.59
N SER A 31 0.96 13.41 10.17
CA SER A 31 2.21 14.02 9.75
C SER A 31 3.16 14.20 10.94
N ALA A 32 4.46 14.01 10.71
CA ALA A 32 5.51 14.27 11.67
C ALA A 32 6.81 14.63 10.94
N GLY A 33 7.40 15.77 11.31
CA GLY A 33 8.56 16.31 10.59
C GLY A 33 8.27 16.51 9.10
N CYS A 34 9.04 15.83 8.25
CA CYS A 34 8.90 15.91 6.79
C CYS A 34 7.95 14.86 6.20
N LEU A 35 7.41 13.93 6.99
CA LEU A 35 6.61 12.82 6.47
C LEU A 35 5.12 13.03 6.74
N THR A 36 4.30 12.70 5.75
CA THR A 36 2.87 12.48 5.87
C THR A 36 2.56 11.04 5.49
N MET A 37 1.77 10.36 6.33
CA MET A 37 1.32 8.98 6.12
C MET A 37 -0.19 8.96 5.98
N HIS A 38 -0.72 8.20 5.03
CA HIS A 38 -2.15 7.98 4.86
C HIS A 38 -2.43 6.70 4.08
N PHE A 39 -3.68 6.24 4.11
CA PHE A 39 -4.16 5.18 3.24
C PHE A 39 -4.97 5.74 2.10
N GLU A 40 -4.74 5.19 0.91
CA GLU A 40 -5.56 5.42 -0.27
C GLU A 40 -6.33 4.12 -0.57
N ALA A 41 -7.64 4.23 -0.79
CA ALA A 41 -8.42 3.10 -1.24
C ALA A 41 -7.92 2.63 -2.61
N HIS A 42 -7.77 1.31 -2.79
CA HIS A 42 -7.24 0.72 -4.01
C HIS A 42 -8.18 -0.36 -4.54
N PRO A 43 -8.53 -0.33 -5.84
CA PRO A 43 -9.58 -1.20 -6.39
C PRO A 43 -9.29 -2.70 -6.26
N THR A 44 -8.03 -3.11 -6.32
CA THR A 44 -7.62 -4.52 -6.25
C THR A 44 -6.97 -4.91 -4.91
N LEU A 45 -6.04 -4.09 -4.41
CA LEU A 45 -5.31 -4.32 -3.16
C LEU A 45 -6.10 -3.96 -1.88
N GLY A 46 -7.31 -3.40 -2.02
CA GLY A 46 -8.08 -2.83 -0.89
C GLY A 46 -7.54 -1.47 -0.45
N ALA A 47 -6.26 -1.38 -0.09
CA ALA A 47 -5.61 -0.13 0.28
C ALA A 47 -4.13 -0.07 -0.10
N VAL A 48 -3.64 1.16 -0.29
CA VAL A 48 -2.21 1.50 -0.40
C VAL A 48 -1.83 2.39 0.76
N LEU A 49 -0.85 1.97 1.56
CA LEU A 49 -0.16 2.83 2.51
C LEU A 49 0.77 3.76 1.74
N ARG A 50 0.47 5.05 1.77
CA ARG A 50 1.31 6.07 1.15
C ARG A 50 2.07 6.86 2.20
N MET A 51 3.36 7.02 1.94
CA MET A 51 4.26 7.93 2.63
C MET A 51 4.64 9.05 1.65
N GLU A 52 4.42 10.30 2.03
CA GLU A 52 4.85 11.47 1.26
C GLU A 52 5.90 12.24 2.05
N ALA A 53 7.07 12.44 1.44
CA ALA A 53 8.13 13.26 2.00
C ALA A 53 8.08 14.68 1.43
N ALA A 54 8.12 15.68 2.30
CA ALA A 54 8.34 17.08 1.96
C ALA A 54 9.83 17.42 1.91
N SER A 55 10.17 18.59 1.37
CA SER A 55 11.56 19.09 1.25
C SER A 55 12.18 19.53 2.57
N ALA A 56 12.39 18.57 3.47
CA ALA A 56 13.08 18.74 4.73
C ALA A 56 13.82 17.45 5.13
N PRO A 57 14.81 17.53 6.04
CA PRO A 57 15.50 16.34 6.55
C PRO A 57 14.56 15.38 7.28
N ILE A 58 14.79 14.08 7.11
CA ILE A 58 14.11 13.05 7.89
C ILE A 58 14.57 13.14 9.35
N THR A 59 13.62 13.38 10.26
CA THR A 59 13.83 13.47 11.71
C THR A 59 13.55 12.14 12.41
N ASP A 60 13.97 12.01 13.67
CA ASP A 60 13.64 10.82 14.48
C ASP A 60 12.10 10.64 14.62
N GLU A 61 11.36 11.74 14.82
CA GLU A 61 9.89 11.75 14.90
C GLU A 61 9.21 11.29 13.61
N ALA A 62 9.80 11.61 12.45
CA ALA A 62 9.33 11.13 11.17
C ALA A 62 9.49 9.60 11.07
N ILE A 63 10.60 9.06 11.58
CA ILE A 63 10.81 7.61 11.66
C ILE A 63 9.84 6.97 12.66
N ASP A 64 9.62 7.57 13.83
CA ASP A 64 8.62 7.11 14.80
C ASP A 64 7.21 7.02 14.17
N LEU A 65 6.85 8.00 13.34
CA LEU A 65 5.60 7.97 12.58
C LEU A 65 5.58 6.80 11.59
N LEU A 66 6.62 6.63 10.76
CA LEU A 66 6.72 5.54 9.79
C LEU A 66 6.58 4.16 10.47
N GLU A 67 7.31 3.94 11.56
CA GLU A 67 7.28 2.70 12.34
C GLU A 67 5.86 2.42 12.86
N ARG A 68 5.26 3.39 13.57
CA ARG A 68 3.90 3.26 14.15
C ARG A 68 2.82 3.06 13.08
N TYR A 69 2.89 3.78 11.97
CA TYR A 69 1.88 3.69 10.91
C TYR A 69 1.98 2.36 10.16
N SER A 70 3.19 1.84 9.97
CA SER A 70 3.42 0.52 9.36
C SER A 70 2.91 -0.62 10.25
N LEU A 71 3.09 -0.54 11.57
CA LEU A 71 2.49 -1.52 12.49
C LEU A 71 0.97 -1.50 12.43
N ARG A 72 0.36 -0.30 12.48
CA ARG A 72 -1.10 -0.18 12.36
C ARG A 72 -1.62 -0.70 11.03
N ALA A 73 -0.86 -0.53 9.94
CA ALA A 73 -1.18 -1.15 8.65
C ALA A 73 -1.25 -2.67 8.75
N CYS A 74 -0.28 -3.29 9.42
CA CYS A 74 -0.25 -4.73 9.64
C CYS A 74 -1.34 -5.22 10.60
N GLU A 75 -1.70 -4.42 11.62
CA GLU A 75 -2.73 -4.72 12.62
C GLU A 75 -4.14 -4.74 12.02
N ARG A 76 -4.39 -4.05 10.90
CA ARG A 76 -5.64 -4.15 10.12
C ARG A 76 -5.91 -5.59 9.64
N GLY A 77 -4.90 -6.45 9.58
CA GLY A 77 -5.05 -7.85 9.19
C GLY A 77 -5.32 -8.08 7.69
N GLU A 78 -5.65 -7.03 6.95
CA GLU A 78 -5.75 -7.03 5.49
C GLU A 78 -4.36 -6.90 4.85
N LYS A 79 -4.27 -7.33 3.59
CA LYS A 79 -3.09 -7.07 2.78
C LYS A 79 -3.14 -5.65 2.20
N PHE A 80 -1.99 -5.08 1.87
CA PHE A 80 -1.91 -3.71 1.35
C PHE A 80 -0.70 -3.50 0.42
N GLY A 81 -0.79 -2.49 -0.45
CA GLY A 81 0.36 -1.96 -1.19
C GLY A 81 1.08 -0.86 -0.40
N VAL A 82 2.35 -0.60 -0.72
CA VAL A 82 3.12 0.50 -0.12
C VAL A 82 3.68 1.41 -1.20
N LEU A 83 3.45 2.72 -1.07
CA LEU A 83 4.07 3.74 -1.91
C LEU A 83 4.90 4.70 -1.05
N TRP A 84 6.19 4.78 -1.32
CA TRP A 84 7.08 5.82 -0.79
C TRP A 84 7.26 6.90 -1.85
N ASP A 85 6.53 8.01 -1.71
CA ASP A 85 6.71 9.20 -2.54
C ASP A 85 7.81 10.08 -1.93
N LEU A 86 9.02 9.90 -2.46
CA LEU A 86 10.25 10.53 -2.00
C LEU A 86 10.73 11.64 -2.93
N ARG A 87 9.89 12.11 -3.87
CA ARG A 87 10.29 13.10 -4.88
C ARG A 87 10.85 14.40 -4.30
N GLN A 88 10.38 14.79 -3.12
CA GLN A 88 10.89 15.97 -2.42
C GLN A 88 11.74 15.62 -1.20
N CYS A 89 12.04 14.35 -0.95
CA CYS A 89 12.78 13.93 0.22
C CYS A 89 14.23 14.41 0.15
N GLN A 90 14.75 15.01 1.22
CA GLN A 90 16.20 15.18 1.35
C GLN A 90 16.86 13.87 1.75
N VAL A 91 18.13 13.70 1.37
CA VAL A 91 18.91 12.51 1.74
C VAL A 91 18.96 12.38 3.28
N PRO A 92 18.47 11.27 3.86
CA PRO A 92 18.47 11.09 5.30
C PRO A 92 19.89 10.94 5.86
N GLY A 93 20.07 11.35 7.12
CA GLY A 93 21.29 11.07 7.86
C GLY A 93 21.47 9.56 8.11
N MET A 94 22.72 9.12 8.21
CA MET A 94 23.03 7.69 8.41
C MET A 94 22.36 7.09 9.65
N ARG A 95 22.17 7.88 10.71
CA ARG A 95 21.48 7.43 11.92
C ARG A 95 20.02 7.04 11.63
N GLN A 96 19.29 7.87 10.89
CA GLN A 96 17.90 7.60 10.52
C GLN A 96 17.82 6.42 9.54
N THR A 97 18.72 6.34 8.55
CA THR A 97 18.80 5.21 7.62
C THR A 97 18.99 3.88 8.36
N TRP A 98 19.94 3.82 9.31
CA TRP A 98 20.16 2.62 10.11
C TRP A 98 18.98 2.27 11.01
N ARG A 99 18.29 3.28 11.55
CA ARG A 99 17.07 3.08 12.35
C ARG A 99 15.98 2.42 11.51
N CYS A 100 15.70 2.93 10.30
CA CYS A 100 14.74 2.33 9.37
C CYS A 100 15.11 0.89 9.01
N ILE A 101 16.38 0.66 8.67
CA ILE A 101 16.88 -0.68 8.33
C ILE A 101 16.65 -1.65 9.48
N ARG A 102 17.11 -1.29 10.69
CA ARG A 102 16.98 -2.12 11.88
C ARG A 102 15.52 -2.48 12.12
N TRP A 103 14.64 -1.47 12.17
CA TRP A 103 13.22 -1.70 12.41
C TRP A 103 12.59 -2.57 11.33
N GLY A 104 12.87 -2.30 10.05
CA GLY A 104 12.36 -3.08 8.92
C GLY A 104 12.83 -4.53 8.94
N THR A 105 14.06 -4.80 9.37
CA THR A 105 14.57 -6.17 9.53
C THR A 105 13.96 -6.88 10.74
N GLU A 106 13.73 -6.19 11.86
CA GLU A 106 13.10 -6.75 13.06
C GLU A 106 11.64 -7.16 12.81
N HIS A 107 10.93 -6.42 11.95
CA HIS A 107 9.52 -6.65 11.65
C HIS A 107 9.29 -7.30 10.27
N LYS A 108 10.35 -7.81 9.65
CA LYS A 108 10.33 -8.31 8.27
C LYS A 108 9.24 -9.34 8.03
N ALA A 109 9.12 -10.35 8.90
CA ALA A 109 8.13 -11.41 8.73
C ALA A 109 6.69 -10.87 8.73
N THR A 110 6.41 -9.88 9.57
CA THR A 110 5.09 -9.23 9.66
C THR A 110 4.81 -8.39 8.41
N LEU A 111 5.80 -7.65 7.92
CA LEU A 111 5.68 -6.85 6.70
C LEU A 111 5.48 -7.75 5.47
N ASP A 112 6.32 -8.77 5.30
CA ASP A 112 6.26 -9.70 4.17
C ASP A 112 4.93 -10.49 4.13
N ALA A 113 4.31 -10.75 5.27
CA ALA A 113 3.01 -11.44 5.34
C ALA A 113 1.82 -10.57 4.89
N ARG A 114 1.96 -9.24 4.92
CA ARG A 114 0.86 -8.29 4.70
C ARG A 114 1.04 -7.42 3.46
N MET A 115 2.27 -7.05 3.12
CA MET A 115 2.55 -6.29 1.92
C MET A 115 2.33 -7.15 0.68
N GLU A 116 1.70 -6.61 -0.37
CA GLU A 116 1.61 -7.27 -1.67
C GLU A 116 2.57 -6.68 -2.71
N THR A 117 2.93 -5.41 -2.55
CA THR A 117 3.75 -4.67 -3.51
C THR A 117 4.35 -3.43 -2.83
N LEU A 118 5.52 -3.01 -3.31
CA LEU A 118 6.21 -1.80 -2.88
C LEU A 118 6.62 -0.97 -4.10
N ALA A 119 6.26 0.31 -4.11
CA ALA A 119 6.81 1.28 -5.05
C ALA A 119 7.53 2.41 -4.31
N VAL A 120 8.66 2.85 -4.86
CA VAL A 120 9.37 4.05 -4.43
C VAL A 120 9.43 5.01 -5.60
N LEU A 121 8.84 6.19 -5.43
CA LEU A 121 8.83 7.26 -6.42
C LEU A 121 9.90 8.31 -6.04
N LEU A 122 10.86 8.52 -6.93
CA LEU A 122 12.00 9.43 -6.75
C LEU A 122 11.89 10.66 -7.65
N GLY A 123 12.61 11.73 -7.30
CA GLY A 123 12.78 12.89 -8.18
C GLY A 123 13.67 12.56 -9.38
N GLU A 124 13.54 13.33 -10.48
CA GLU A 124 14.18 13.04 -11.76
C GLU A 124 15.73 12.97 -11.70
N ASP A 125 16.35 13.69 -10.77
CA ASP A 125 17.82 13.83 -10.68
C ASP A 125 18.44 13.37 -9.34
N ASP A 126 17.71 12.66 -8.48
CA ASP A 126 18.21 12.35 -7.12
C ASP A 126 18.99 11.03 -7.03
N ARG A 127 20.24 11.05 -7.54
CA ARG A 127 21.15 9.89 -7.53
C ARG A 127 21.57 9.44 -6.14
N LEU A 128 21.72 10.38 -5.20
CA LEU A 128 22.14 10.06 -3.84
C LEU A 128 21.01 9.37 -3.09
N LEU A 129 19.80 9.92 -3.17
CA LEU A 129 18.63 9.28 -2.57
C LEU A 129 18.35 7.92 -3.20
N SER A 130 18.47 7.79 -4.54
CA SER A 130 18.37 6.50 -5.21
C SER A 130 19.36 5.47 -4.66
N SER A 131 20.60 5.88 -4.38
CA SER A 131 21.61 4.99 -3.78
C SER A 131 21.25 4.58 -2.36
N VAL A 132 20.74 5.51 -1.54
CA VAL A 132 20.27 5.22 -0.17
C VAL A 132 19.08 4.26 -0.20
N VAL A 133 18.09 4.51 -1.06
CA VAL A 133 16.93 3.62 -1.24
C VAL A 133 17.38 2.24 -1.70
N GLY A 134 18.27 2.16 -2.70
CA GLY A 134 18.83 0.89 -3.17
C GLY A 134 19.54 0.12 -2.07
N PHE A 135 20.30 0.82 -1.21
CA PHE A 135 20.93 0.21 -0.04
C PHE A 135 19.90 -0.31 0.96
N VAL A 136 18.91 0.49 1.36
CA VAL A 136 17.84 0.08 2.29
C VAL A 136 17.09 -1.14 1.75
N LEU A 137 16.67 -1.12 0.48
CA LEU A 137 15.96 -2.24 -0.15
C LEU A 137 16.82 -3.49 -0.23
N LYS A 138 18.13 -3.35 -0.50
CA LYS A 138 19.06 -4.49 -0.53
C LYS A 138 19.21 -5.14 0.85
N VAL A 139 19.19 -4.37 1.92
CA VAL A 139 19.32 -4.89 3.30
C VAL A 139 17.99 -5.47 3.80
N CYS A 140 16.88 -4.76 3.61
CA CYS A 140 15.55 -5.21 4.06
C CYS A 140 14.99 -6.36 3.20
N LEU A 141 15.42 -6.44 1.93
CA LEU A 141 15.08 -7.46 0.95
C LEU A 141 13.57 -7.82 0.94
N PRO A 142 12.67 -6.89 0.57
CA PRO A 142 11.23 -7.13 0.58
C PRO A 142 10.87 -8.39 -0.24
N ALA A 143 9.98 -9.24 0.28
CA ALA A 143 9.56 -10.46 -0.44
C ALA A 143 8.55 -10.19 -1.57
N VAL A 144 8.20 -8.93 -1.79
CA VAL A 144 7.16 -8.48 -2.72
C VAL A 144 7.76 -7.86 -3.97
N PRO A 145 7.01 -7.87 -5.10
CA PRO A 145 7.34 -7.04 -6.26
C PRO A 145 7.64 -5.60 -5.82
N THR A 146 8.84 -5.13 -6.18
CA THR A 146 9.34 -3.81 -5.78
C THR A 146 9.72 -3.00 -7.01
N LEU A 147 9.20 -1.79 -7.14
CA LEU A 147 9.57 -0.83 -8.18
C LEU A 147 10.25 0.39 -7.56
N VAL A 148 11.37 0.83 -8.14
CA VAL A 148 11.95 2.15 -7.88
C VAL A 148 11.92 2.91 -9.20
N SER A 149 11.26 4.07 -9.24
CA SER A 149 11.06 4.83 -10.47
C SER A 149 10.97 6.33 -10.20
N ASN A 150 11.22 7.15 -11.22
CA ASN A 150 10.84 8.57 -11.27
C ASN A 150 9.60 8.80 -12.14
N ASP A 151 9.06 7.77 -12.79
CA ASP A 151 7.89 7.83 -13.66
C ASP A 151 6.60 7.46 -12.90
N VAL A 152 5.72 8.43 -12.73
CA VAL A 152 4.40 8.25 -12.10
C VAL A 152 3.55 7.22 -12.86
N ALA A 153 3.63 7.18 -14.19
CA ALA A 153 2.87 6.22 -14.99
C ALA A 153 3.38 4.78 -14.78
N ALA A 154 4.70 4.59 -14.63
CA ALA A 154 5.26 3.29 -14.24
C ALA A 154 4.79 2.85 -12.85
N VAL A 155 4.73 3.77 -11.88
CA VAL A 155 4.20 3.47 -10.53
C VAL A 155 2.72 3.08 -10.59
N ARG A 156 1.90 3.81 -11.34
CA ARG A 156 0.48 3.46 -11.53
C ARG A 156 0.30 2.07 -12.15
N ARG A 157 1.09 1.75 -13.18
CA ARG A 157 1.14 0.41 -13.79
C ARG A 157 1.52 -0.67 -12.80
N HIS A 158 2.50 -0.40 -11.94
CA HIS A 158 2.94 -1.34 -10.91
C HIS A 158 1.82 -1.72 -9.96
N PHE A 159 0.95 -0.76 -9.62
CA PHE A 159 -0.25 -0.98 -8.82
C PHE A 159 -1.46 -1.49 -9.63
N GLY A 160 -1.36 -1.66 -10.95
CA GLY A 160 -2.48 -2.08 -11.80
C GLY A 160 -3.56 -1.00 -11.97
N LEU A 161 -3.18 0.28 -11.86
CA LEU A 161 -4.07 1.44 -11.96
C LEU A 161 -4.13 2.07 -13.36
N ASP A 162 -3.70 1.34 -14.38
CA ASP A 162 -3.92 1.75 -15.76
C ASP A 162 -5.41 1.61 -16.10
N ALA A 163 -6.02 2.75 -16.42
CA ALA A 163 -7.36 2.79 -16.96
C ALA A 163 -7.35 2.06 -18.32
N ALA A 164 -8.35 1.21 -18.53
CA ALA A 164 -8.75 0.76 -19.86
C ALA A 164 -8.80 1.97 -20.79
N GLU A 165 -7.95 2.00 -21.83
CA GLU A 165 -8.19 2.91 -22.94
C GLU A 165 -9.57 2.57 -23.51
N PRO A 166 -10.54 3.51 -23.56
CA PRO A 166 -11.68 3.31 -24.42
C PRO A 166 -11.12 3.28 -25.85
N GLN A 167 -11.16 2.12 -26.49
CA GLN A 167 -10.99 2.01 -27.92
C GLN A 167 -11.97 3.00 -28.56
N ARG A 168 -11.45 4.13 -29.04
CA ARG A 168 -12.16 4.96 -30.01
C ARG A 168 -12.23 4.13 -31.29
N GLU A 169 -13.20 3.24 -31.36
CA GLU A 169 -13.84 2.89 -32.63
C GLU A 169 -14.45 4.19 -33.17
N ALA A 170 -13.62 5.01 -33.80
CA ALA A 170 -14.10 5.92 -34.81
C ALA A 170 -14.54 5.05 -35.99
N LEU A 171 -15.78 4.59 -35.90
CA LEU A 171 -16.60 4.19 -37.03
C LEU A 171 -16.59 5.38 -37.99
N ALA A 172 -15.67 5.37 -38.95
CA ALA A 172 -15.78 6.21 -40.13
C ALA A 172 -16.96 5.65 -40.94
N THR A 173 -18.12 6.28 -40.74
CA THR A 173 -19.31 6.12 -41.57
C THR A 173 -19.39 7.33 -42.49
#